data_AF-A0A094ZLS8-F1
#
_entry.id   AF-A0A094ZLS8-F1
#
_cell.length_a   1.000
_cell.length_b   1.000
_cell.length_c   1.000
_cell.angle_alpha   90.00
_cell.angle_beta   90.00
_cell.angle_gamma   90.00
#
_symmetry.space_group_name_H-M   'P 1'
#
loop_
_entity.id
_entity.type
_entity.pdbx_description
1 polymer ?
#
loop_
_entity_poly.entity_id
_entity_poly.type
_entity_poly.pdbx_seq_one_letter_code
_entity_poly.pdbx_strand_id
1 'polypeptide(L)'
;MTMDEHKFALTVEHVCTMVSTPEYRQLIIEAIHVLGSLMMHDVDNRIFIDCIVKVEDIVEKANNLFLIDQIKYGGNATVCCAKPMKQSGVTDSIPSNNNQARRQSTLTCNGLHNICQRFYDTPPAGKFGTMSYMVRAVSELLTCNKCLNPDKPLPINCNVQ
;
A
#
# COMPACT_ATOMS: atom_id res chain seq x y z
N MET A 1 -26.00 -1.65 11.62
CA MET A 1 -25.98 -3.12 11.58
C MET A 1 -27.42 -3.57 11.46
N THR A 2 -27.79 -4.18 10.35
CA THR A 2 -29.15 -4.69 10.15
C THR A 2 -29.31 -6.06 10.81
N MET A 3 -30.54 -6.42 11.18
CA MET A 3 -30.83 -7.56 12.07
C MET A 3 -30.39 -8.94 11.54
N ASP A 4 -30.12 -9.09 10.24
CA ASP A 4 -29.67 -10.35 9.63
C ASP A 4 -28.15 -10.40 9.30
N GLU A 5 -27.38 -9.38 9.69
CA GLU A 5 -25.95 -9.23 9.35
C GLU A 5 -24.97 -9.75 10.40
N HIS A 6 -25.39 -10.60 11.34
CA HIS A 6 -24.52 -11.14 12.40
C HIS A 6 -23.34 -12.00 11.87
N LYS A 7 -23.21 -12.14 10.55
CA LYS A 7 -22.13 -12.85 9.85
C LYS A 7 -21.12 -11.94 9.13
N PHE A 8 -21.36 -10.63 9.00
CA PHE A 8 -20.41 -9.76 8.28
C PHE A 8 -19.07 -9.66 9.01
N ALA A 9 -19.10 -9.39 10.33
CA ALA A 9 -17.90 -9.30 11.15
C ALA A 9 -17.08 -10.62 11.14
N LEU A 10 -17.75 -11.76 11.28
CA LEU A 10 -17.12 -13.09 11.22
C LEU A 10 -16.53 -13.38 9.83
N THR A 11 -17.18 -12.91 8.76
CA THR A 11 -16.67 -13.06 7.39
C THR A 11 -15.41 -12.22 7.19
N VAL A 12 -15.41 -10.97 7.65
CA VAL A 12 -14.23 -10.09 7.60
C VAL A 12 -13.07 -10.68 8.40
N GLU A 13 -13.34 -11.16 9.61
CA GLU A 13 -12.34 -11.84 10.44
C GLU A 13 -11.79 -13.09 9.75
N HIS A 14 -12.65 -13.91 9.16
CA HIS A 14 -12.24 -15.08 8.40
C HIS A 14 -11.33 -14.71 7.22
N VAL A 15 -11.68 -13.67 6.45
CA VAL A 15 -10.86 -13.19 5.34
C VAL A 15 -9.49 -12.67 5.82
N CYS A 16 -9.47 -11.90 6.90
CA CYS A 16 -8.21 -11.41 7.47
C CYS A 16 -7.33 -12.56 8.01
N THR A 17 -7.94 -13.58 8.62
CA THR A 17 -7.21 -14.75 9.17
C THR A 17 -6.69 -15.71 8.10
N MET A 18 -7.23 -15.67 6.88
CA MET A 18 -6.65 -16.41 5.73
C MET A 18 -5.26 -15.89 5.33
N VAL A 19 -4.89 -14.66 5.69
CA VAL A 19 -3.53 -14.14 5.49
C VAL A 19 -2.59 -14.84 6.45
N SER A 20 -1.79 -15.77 5.93
CA SER A 20 -0.90 -16.64 6.71
C SER A 20 0.24 -15.88 7.40
N THR A 21 0.71 -14.78 6.81
CA THR A 21 1.81 -13.95 7.30
C THR A 21 1.27 -12.88 8.27
N PRO A 22 1.59 -12.98 9.58
CA PRO A 22 1.06 -12.04 10.57
C PRO A 22 1.46 -10.58 10.31
N GLU A 23 2.66 -10.35 9.80
CA GLU A 23 3.19 -9.02 9.49
C GLU A 23 2.45 -8.38 8.33
N TYR A 24 2.15 -9.15 7.28
CA TYR A 24 1.36 -8.66 6.15
C TYR A 24 -0.11 -8.46 6.53
N ARG A 25 -0.66 -9.36 7.34
CA ARG A 25 -2.01 -9.22 7.89
C ARG A 25 -2.16 -7.91 8.67
N GLN A 26 -1.14 -7.51 9.44
CA GLN A 26 -1.13 -6.22 10.13
C GLN A 26 -1.26 -5.06 9.13
N LEU A 27 -0.46 -5.04 8.05
CA LEU A 27 -0.53 -3.97 7.04
C LEU A 27 -1.89 -3.92 6.33
N ILE A 28 -2.51 -5.06 6.07
CA ILE A 28 -3.86 -5.13 5.49
C ILE A 28 -4.90 -4.53 6.45
N ILE A 29 -4.84 -4.88 7.75
CA ILE A 29 -5.75 -4.33 8.76
C ILE A 29 -5.56 -2.81 8.88
N GLU A 30 -4.33 -2.32 8.89
CA GLU A 30 -4.03 -0.90 8.93
C GLU A 30 -4.54 -0.16 7.69
N ALA A 31 -4.42 -0.75 6.48
CA ALA A 31 -4.94 -0.16 5.25
C ALA A 31 -6.48 -0.12 5.24
N ILE A 32 -7.14 -1.18 5.70
CA ILE A 32 -8.60 -1.21 5.90
C ILE A 32 -9.01 -0.14 6.92
N HIS A 33 -8.25 0.01 8.02
CA HIS A 33 -8.51 1.04 9.02
C HIS A 33 -8.41 2.44 8.42
N VAL A 34 -7.38 2.74 7.62
CA VAL A 34 -7.23 4.04 6.94
C VAL A 34 -8.41 4.33 6.01
N LEU A 35 -8.84 3.34 5.20
CA LEU A 35 -10.02 3.49 4.33
C LEU A 35 -11.32 3.69 5.13
N GLY A 36 -11.50 2.91 6.20
CA GLY A 36 -12.65 3.03 7.08
C GLY A 36 -12.71 4.40 7.77
N SER A 37 -11.59 4.86 8.32
CA SER A 37 -11.46 6.20 8.90
C SER A 37 -11.75 7.30 7.89
N LEU A 38 -11.28 7.17 6.65
CA LEU A 38 -11.58 8.13 5.59
C LEU A 38 -13.09 8.28 5.38
N MET A 39 -13.82 7.16 5.32
CA MET A 39 -15.27 7.16 5.17
C MET A 39 -16.01 7.69 6.41
N MET A 40 -15.53 7.34 7.60
CA MET A 40 -16.13 7.78 8.86
C MET A 40 -15.99 9.29 9.10
N HIS A 41 -14.94 9.91 8.55
CA HIS A 41 -14.67 11.34 8.68
C HIS A 41 -15.11 12.17 7.46
N ASP A 42 -15.74 11.57 6.45
CA ASP A 42 -16.30 12.27 5.29
C ASP A 42 -17.67 12.90 5.59
N VAL A 43 -17.68 13.92 6.46
CA VAL A 43 -18.92 14.59 6.92
C VAL A 43 -19.72 15.20 5.76
N ASP A 44 -19.02 15.66 4.73
CA ASP A 44 -19.61 16.34 3.57
C ASP A 44 -19.99 15.37 2.42
N ASN A 45 -19.84 14.04 2.61
CA ASN A 45 -20.03 13.01 1.59
C ASN A 45 -19.34 13.34 0.26
N ARG A 46 -18.10 13.86 0.35
CA ARG A 46 -17.31 14.28 -0.82
C ARG A 46 -16.67 13.09 -1.51
N ILE A 47 -16.41 12.01 -0.79
CA ILE A 47 -15.61 10.90 -1.27
C ILE A 47 -16.55 9.83 -1.79
N PHE A 48 -16.43 9.54 -3.08
CA PHE A 48 -17.26 8.54 -3.73
C PHE A 48 -16.42 7.34 -4.17
N ILE A 49 -16.66 6.19 -3.53
CA ILE A 49 -16.01 4.91 -3.83
C ILE A 49 -16.99 4.04 -4.62
N ASP A 50 -17.04 4.21 -5.95
CA ASP A 50 -17.90 3.42 -6.85
C ASP A 50 -17.22 2.16 -7.41
N CYS A 51 -16.07 1.80 -6.87
CA CYS A 51 -15.22 0.77 -7.42
C CYS A 51 -14.64 -0.13 -6.34
N ILE A 52 -14.26 -1.34 -6.75
CA ILE A 52 -13.58 -2.28 -5.88
C ILE A 52 -12.17 -1.75 -5.63
N VAL A 53 -11.89 -1.40 -4.38
CA VAL A 53 -10.55 -1.01 -3.94
C VAL A 53 -9.80 -2.25 -3.48
N LYS A 54 -8.72 -2.60 -4.16
CA LYS A 54 -7.81 -3.65 -3.70
C LYS A 54 -6.93 -3.10 -2.58
N VAL A 55 -6.99 -3.73 -1.42
CA VAL A 55 -6.24 -3.28 -0.23
C VAL A 55 -4.74 -3.51 -0.43
N GLU A 56 -4.38 -4.57 -1.14
CA GLU A 56 -3.02 -4.93 -1.50
C GLU A 56 -2.32 -3.82 -2.28
N ASP A 57 -3.02 -3.19 -3.24
CA ASP A 57 -2.48 -2.10 -4.06
C ASP A 57 -2.13 -0.87 -3.20
N ILE A 58 -2.91 -0.60 -2.15
CA ILE A 58 -2.61 0.47 -1.20
C ILE A 58 -1.33 0.17 -0.43
N VAL A 59 -1.16 -1.08 0.02
CA VAL A 59 0.03 -1.51 0.77
C VAL A 59 1.27 -1.46 -0.13
N GLU A 60 1.19 -1.95 -1.36
CA GLU A 60 2.28 -1.89 -2.33
C GLU A 60 2.66 -0.43 -2.64
N LYS A 61 1.67 0.42 -2.86
CA LYS A 61 1.88 1.85 -3.13
C LYS A 61 2.50 2.56 -1.92
N ALA A 62 2.06 2.25 -0.71
CA ALA A 62 2.62 2.78 0.52
C ALA A 62 4.09 2.36 0.69
N ASN A 63 4.42 1.09 0.40
CA ASN A 63 5.79 0.60 0.40
C ASN A 63 6.66 1.33 -0.62
N ASN A 64 6.16 1.61 -1.83
CA ASN A 64 6.87 2.40 -2.83
C ASN A 64 7.17 3.83 -2.34
N LEU A 65 6.21 4.49 -1.70
CA LEU A 65 6.40 5.82 -1.09
C LEU A 65 7.41 5.79 0.05
N PHE A 66 7.38 4.74 0.86
CA PHE A 66 8.40 4.50 1.88
C PHE A 66 9.79 4.39 1.27
N LEU A 67 9.99 3.58 0.21
CA LEU A 67 11.29 3.44 -0.44
C LEU A 67 11.80 4.77 -1.01
N ILE A 68 10.93 5.59 -1.60
CA ILE A 68 11.27 6.93 -2.09
C ILE A 68 11.79 7.81 -0.94
N ASP A 69 11.07 7.84 0.19
CA ASP A 69 11.46 8.63 1.35
C ASP A 69 12.73 8.09 2.01
N GLN A 70 12.93 6.77 2.02
CA GLN A 70 14.16 6.16 2.53
C GLN A 70 15.38 6.57 1.70
N ILE A 71 15.26 6.67 0.37
CA ILE A 71 16.34 7.20 -0.48
C ILE A 71 16.56 8.69 -0.19
N LYS A 72 15.48 9.47 -0.11
CA LYS A 72 15.53 10.92 0.08
C LYS A 72 16.16 11.34 1.40
N TYR A 73 15.85 10.64 2.49
CA TYR A 73 16.29 10.95 3.84
C TYR A 73 17.46 10.08 4.32
N GLY A 74 18.00 9.20 3.46
CA GLY A 74 19.11 8.32 3.83
C GLY A 74 18.74 7.27 4.90
N GLY A 75 17.54 6.72 4.81
CA GLY A 75 17.02 5.75 5.76
C GLY A 75 17.61 4.34 5.57
N ASN A 76 17.37 3.48 6.57
CA ASN A 76 17.97 2.15 6.65
C ASN A 76 17.53 1.18 5.53
N ALA A 77 16.40 1.44 4.86
CA ALA A 77 15.98 0.60 3.74
C ALA A 77 16.92 0.72 2.52
N THR A 78 17.74 1.77 2.44
CA THR A 78 18.74 1.95 1.37
C THR A 78 19.81 0.86 1.34
N VAL A 79 20.08 0.25 2.50
CA VAL A 79 21.04 -0.85 2.65
C VAL A 79 20.61 -2.07 1.83
N CYS A 80 19.31 -2.23 1.56
CA CYS A 80 18.80 -3.49 1.02
C CYS A 80 17.77 -3.34 -0.11
N CYS A 81 16.77 -2.49 0.06
CA CYS A 81 15.58 -2.47 -0.79
C CYS A 81 15.47 -1.16 -1.59
N ALA A 82 15.97 -0.04 -1.05
CA ALA A 82 15.85 1.29 -1.63
C ALA A 82 17.15 1.71 -2.33
N LYS A 83 17.43 1.15 -3.52
CA LYS A 83 18.63 1.47 -4.30
C LYS A 83 18.33 2.56 -5.35
N PRO A 84 19.15 3.62 -5.48
CA PRO A 84 19.00 4.57 -6.58
C PRO A 84 19.30 3.83 -7.90
N MET A 85 18.50 4.07 -8.95
CA MET A 85 18.55 3.38 -10.26
C MET A 85 19.90 3.45 -11.03
N LYS A 86 20.97 3.97 -10.43
CA LYS A 86 22.32 4.05 -11.03
C LYS A 86 23.18 2.80 -10.85
N GLN A 87 22.74 1.79 -10.09
CA GLN A 87 23.46 0.53 -9.91
C GLN A 87 22.55 -0.69 -10.17
N SER A 88 22.11 -0.85 -11.41
CA SER A 88 21.79 -2.17 -11.99
C SER A 88 22.94 -2.63 -12.89
N GLY A 89 24.17 -2.39 -12.44
CA GLY A 89 25.38 -2.98 -13.00
C GLY A 89 25.56 -4.37 -12.39
N VAL A 90 25.11 -5.37 -13.14
CA VAL A 90 25.73 -6.70 -13.32
C VAL A 90 26.92 -7.00 -12.40
N THR A 91 26.77 -7.98 -11.51
CA THR A 91 27.79 -9.01 -11.27
C THR A 91 27.09 -10.35 -10.99
N ASP A 92 27.02 -11.16 -12.03
CA ASP A 92 27.12 -12.63 -12.08
C ASP A 92 26.38 -13.48 -11.03
N SER A 93 25.22 -13.98 -11.43
CA SER A 93 24.97 -15.44 -11.41
C SER A 93 23.79 -15.82 -12.32
N ILE A 94 24.15 -16.23 -13.53
CA ILE A 94 23.45 -17.14 -14.46
C ILE A 94 22.11 -16.65 -15.07
N PRO A 95 22.08 -16.36 -16.39
CA PRO A 95 20.85 -16.10 -17.13
C PRO A 95 20.32 -17.39 -17.81
N SER A 96 19.00 -17.61 -17.78
CA SER A 96 18.33 -18.47 -18.75
C SER A 96 16.96 -17.90 -19.11
N ASN A 97 16.97 -17.22 -20.26
CA ASN A 97 15.93 -17.04 -21.28
C ASN A 97 14.46 -17.31 -20.90
N ASN A 98 13.65 -16.25 -20.89
CA ASN A 98 12.74 -15.92 -22.01
C ASN A 98 11.72 -14.85 -21.59
N ASN A 99 11.53 -13.88 -22.48
CA ASN A 99 10.39 -12.99 -22.70
C ASN A 99 9.32 -12.93 -21.60
N GLN A 100 9.27 -11.82 -20.83
CA GLN A 100 8.03 -11.16 -20.38
C GLN A 100 8.36 -9.99 -19.44
N ALA A 101 7.77 -8.84 -19.74
CA ALA A 101 7.29 -7.78 -18.85
C ALA A 101 8.09 -7.49 -17.57
N ARG A 102 8.75 -6.31 -17.52
CA ARG A 102 8.98 -5.48 -16.31
C ARG A 102 9.10 -6.30 -15.01
N ARG A 103 10.06 -7.23 -14.96
CA ARG A 103 10.16 -8.19 -13.85
C ARG A 103 10.74 -7.50 -12.62
N GLN A 104 9.89 -7.43 -11.61
CA GLN A 104 10.19 -7.33 -10.18
C GLN A 104 11.68 -7.48 -9.89
N SER A 105 12.33 -6.37 -9.52
CA SER A 105 13.63 -6.44 -8.86
C SER A 105 13.43 -7.32 -7.63
N THR A 106 13.99 -8.52 -7.66
CA THR A 106 14.15 -9.37 -6.47
C THR A 106 14.77 -8.50 -5.40
N LEU A 107 13.93 -8.08 -4.45
CA LEU A 107 14.36 -7.26 -3.34
C LEU A 107 15.50 -8.04 -2.68
N THR A 108 16.68 -7.42 -2.53
CA THR A 108 17.81 -8.06 -1.85
C THR A 108 17.49 -8.36 -0.37
N CYS A 109 16.42 -7.76 0.16
CA CYS A 109 15.83 -8.06 1.46
C CYS A 109 14.79 -9.16 1.31
N ASN A 110 14.66 -10.01 2.32
CA ASN A 110 13.60 -11.03 2.45
C ASN A 110 12.22 -10.37 2.65
N GLY A 111 11.80 -9.58 1.67
CA GLY A 111 10.48 -9.01 1.60
C GLY A 111 9.48 -10.08 1.18
N LEU A 112 8.52 -10.38 2.05
CA LEU A 112 7.36 -11.18 1.66
C LEU A 112 6.36 -10.26 0.93
N HIS A 113 5.55 -10.84 0.05
CA HIS A 113 4.51 -10.11 -0.70
C HIS A 113 4.99 -8.88 -1.49
N ASN A 114 6.25 -8.86 -1.95
CA ASN A 114 6.89 -7.72 -2.63
C ASN A 114 7.00 -6.44 -1.77
N ILE A 115 6.88 -6.57 -0.45
CA ILE A 115 7.02 -5.46 0.49
C ILE A 115 8.43 -5.47 1.09
N CYS A 116 9.03 -4.29 1.26
CA CYS A 116 10.33 -4.18 1.91
C CYS A 116 10.25 -4.70 3.35
N GLN A 117 11.20 -5.56 3.76
CA GLN A 117 11.23 -6.06 5.14
C GLN A 117 11.22 -4.93 6.18
N ARG A 118 11.96 -3.85 5.93
CA ARG A 118 12.03 -2.68 6.82
C ARG A 118 10.72 -1.89 6.92
N PHE A 119 9.79 -2.09 5.97
CA PHE A 119 8.47 -1.50 6.05
C PHE A 119 7.62 -2.19 7.12
N TYR A 120 7.72 -3.51 7.29
CA TYR A 120 7.07 -4.24 8.38
C TYR A 120 7.55 -3.80 9.77
N ASP A 121 8.82 -3.43 9.90
CA ASP A 121 9.41 -2.95 11.17
C ASP A 121 9.06 -1.49 11.50
N THR A 122 8.34 -0.80 10.62
CA THR A 122 8.01 0.61 10.80
C THR A 122 6.78 0.74 11.71
N PRO A 123 6.77 1.65 12.70
CA PRO A 123 5.60 1.84 13.56
C PRO A 123 4.37 2.29 12.76
N PRO A 124 3.15 1.97 13.21
CA PRO A 124 1.92 2.39 12.53
C PRO A 124 1.71 3.91 12.52
N ALA A 125 2.10 4.56 13.62
CA ALA A 125 1.92 5.99 13.82
C ALA A 125 3.20 6.80 13.55
N GLY A 126 3.00 8.11 13.41
CA GLY A 126 4.08 9.08 13.22
C GLY A 126 4.33 9.44 11.76
N LYS A 127 5.18 10.46 11.53
CA LYS A 127 5.42 11.04 10.20
C LYS A 127 5.87 10.03 9.15
N PHE A 128 6.68 9.06 9.56
CA PHE A 128 7.19 7.99 8.71
C PHE A 128 6.57 6.63 9.07
N GLY A 129 5.39 6.62 9.70
CA GLY A 129 4.68 5.39 10.05
C GLY A 129 3.99 4.74 8.86
N THR A 130 3.67 3.45 8.95
CA THR A 130 3.01 2.69 7.87
C THR A 130 1.66 3.29 7.49
N MET A 131 0.81 3.67 8.47
CA MET A 131 -0.48 4.31 8.18
C MET A 131 -0.32 5.67 7.52
N SER A 132 0.72 6.44 7.84
CA SER A 132 1.00 7.72 7.16
C SER A 132 1.34 7.53 5.69
N TYR A 133 2.06 6.46 5.34
CA TYR A 133 2.30 6.11 3.94
C TYR A 133 1.05 5.57 3.25
N MET A 134 0.20 4.82 3.96
CA MET A 134 -1.10 4.37 3.43
C MET A 134 -2.05 5.55 3.16
N VAL A 135 -2.11 6.55 4.04
CA VAL A 135 -2.88 7.79 3.82
C VAL A 135 -2.38 8.51 2.56
N ARG A 136 -1.06 8.62 2.38
CA ARG A 136 -0.47 9.20 1.16
C ARG A 136 -0.79 8.36 -0.08
N ALA A 137 -0.72 7.04 0.02
CA ALA A 137 -1.07 6.14 -1.06
C ALA A 137 -2.53 6.33 -1.47
N VAL A 138 -3.46 6.30 -0.50
CA VAL A 138 -4.89 6.57 -0.72
C VAL A 138 -5.11 7.96 -1.32
N SER A 139 -4.40 9.00 -0.85
CA SER A 139 -4.45 10.32 -1.47
C SER A 139 -4.02 10.31 -2.95
N GLU A 140 -3.02 9.51 -3.32
CA GLU A 140 -2.65 9.33 -4.73
C GLU A 140 -3.71 8.55 -5.52
N LEU A 141 -4.42 7.60 -4.90
CA LEU A 141 -5.55 6.90 -5.52
C LEU A 141 -6.77 7.80 -5.70
N LEU A 142 -6.95 8.76 -4.80
CA LEU A 142 -7.99 9.79 -4.84
C LEU A 142 -7.69 10.90 -5.86
N THR A 143 -6.57 10.84 -6.60
CA THR A 143 -6.16 11.94 -7.48
C THR A 143 -6.97 11.95 -8.78
N CYS A 144 -8.12 12.59 -8.71
CA CYS A 144 -8.73 13.27 -9.85
C CYS A 144 -7.84 14.46 -10.22
N ASN A 145 -7.14 14.37 -11.36
CA ASN A 145 -6.31 15.45 -11.89
C ASN A 145 -7.12 16.76 -11.98
N LYS A 146 -6.76 17.76 -11.16
CA LYS A 146 -7.13 19.20 -11.18
C LYS A 146 -8.19 19.79 -10.23
N CYS A 147 -8.86 19.08 -9.32
CA CYS A 147 -9.92 19.74 -8.53
C CYS A 147 -10.04 19.26 -7.06
N LEU A 148 -9.44 19.98 -6.11
CA LEU A 148 -10.20 20.34 -4.90
C LEU A 148 -11.21 21.40 -5.34
N ASN A 149 -12.25 20.97 -6.05
CA ASN A 149 -13.39 21.83 -6.28
C ASN A 149 -14.37 21.52 -5.15
N PRO A 150 -14.71 22.50 -4.29
CA PRO A 150 -15.65 22.30 -3.19
C PRO A 150 -17.05 21.90 -3.66
N ASP A 151 -17.31 21.81 -4.97
CA ASP A 151 -18.64 21.49 -5.50
C ASP A 151 -18.72 20.11 -6.18
N LYS A 152 -17.62 19.36 -6.28
CA LYS A 152 -17.62 18.06 -6.98
C LYS A 152 -17.16 16.92 -6.08
N PRO A 153 -17.83 15.75 -6.11
CA PRO A 153 -17.36 14.58 -5.42
C PRO A 153 -16.01 14.12 -5.99
N LEU A 154 -15.12 13.65 -5.12
CA LEU A 154 -13.81 13.12 -5.42
C LEU A 154 -13.94 11.62 -5.73
N PRO A 155 -13.74 11.19 -6.98
CA PRO A 155 -13.75 9.78 -7.33
C PRO A 155 -12.43 9.12 -6.91
N ILE A 156 -12.51 7.90 -6.37
CA ILE A 156 -11.32 7.04 -6.24
C ILE A 156 -10.98 6.46 -7.61
N ASN A 157 -9.76 6.68 -8.08
CA ASN A 157 -9.26 6.01 -9.26
C ASN A 157 -8.73 4.61 -8.89
N CYS A 158 -9.60 3.59 -8.98
CA CYS A 158 -9.23 2.20 -8.75
C CYS A 158 -8.41 1.56 -9.88
N ASN A 159 -7.95 2.32 -10.88
CA ASN A 159 -7.30 1.81 -12.10
C ASN A 159 -5.77 1.72 -11.98
N VAL A 160 -5.27 1.43 -10.78
CA VAL A 160 -3.83 1.26 -10.52
C VAL A 160 -3.39 -0.07 -11.14
N GLN A 161 -2.73 -0.01 -12.28
CA GLN A 161 -2.02 -1.12 -12.93
C GLN A 161 -0.52 -1.04 -12.67
#